data_AF-A0A813I126-F1
#
_entry.id   AF-A0A813I126-F1
#
_cell.length_a   1.000
_cell.length_b   1.000
_cell.length_c   1.000
_cell.angle_alpha   90.00
_cell.angle_beta   90.00
_cell.angle_gamma   90.00
#
_symmetry.space_group_name_H-M   'P 1'
#
loop_
_entity.id
_entity.type
_entity.pdbx_description
1 polymer ?
#
loop_
_entity_poly.entity_id
_entity_poly.type
_entity_poly.pdbx_seq_one_letter_code
_entity_poly.pdbx_strand_id
1 'polypeptide(L)'
;MAAEARAFQKPKDFKWSITGGEWSAKLRGSSVNAFQGSARNAESTQFCSRCRMPKTAGFSVSLYTDSGAYCLVYAWCHKMQFLYDNYCQHGFPAADFETALAGYIEPANFTDWAREASFAAQTRVSQIRLLRPKPALGA
;
A
#
# COMPACT_ATOMS: atom_id res chain seq x y z
N MET A 1 -29.27 10.79 -2.41
CA MET A 1 -27.91 11.18 -2.86
C MET A 1 -27.19 9.89 -3.22
N ALA A 2 -26.92 9.68 -4.51
CA ALA A 2 -26.39 8.43 -5.03
C ALA A 2 -24.92 8.27 -4.60
N ALA A 3 -24.64 7.24 -3.81
CA ALA A 3 -23.29 6.73 -3.64
C ALA A 3 -22.90 6.07 -4.97
N GLU A 4 -22.29 6.83 -5.87
CA GLU A 4 -21.70 6.27 -7.09
C GLU A 4 -20.69 5.20 -6.67
N ALA A 5 -20.94 3.97 -7.10
CA ALA A 5 -20.01 2.88 -7.00
C ALA A 5 -18.71 3.28 -7.70
N ARG A 6 -17.74 3.75 -6.92
CA ARG A 6 -16.45 4.23 -7.39
C ARG A 6 -15.75 3.02 -8.01
N ALA A 7 -15.81 2.92 -9.34
CA ALA A 7 -15.25 1.81 -10.10
C ALA A 7 -13.79 1.60 -9.70
N PHE A 8 -13.42 0.33 -9.49
CA PHE A 8 -12.07 -0.09 -9.15
C PHE A 8 -11.07 0.44 -10.19
N GLN A 9 -10.34 1.51 -9.84
CA GLN A 9 -9.26 2.05 -10.66
C GLN A 9 -7.93 1.46 -10.20
N LYS A 10 -7.16 0.92 -11.14
CA LYS A 10 -5.76 0.56 -10.88
C LYS A 10 -5.04 1.78 -10.29
N PRO A 11 -4.21 1.60 -9.25
CA PRO A 11 -3.49 2.72 -8.65
C PRO A 11 -2.59 3.36 -9.71
N LYS A 12 -2.84 4.64 -9.97
CA LYS A 12 -2.19 5.44 -11.02
C LYS A 12 -0.86 6.01 -10.52
N ASP A 13 -0.85 6.44 -9.25
CA ASP A 13 0.20 7.21 -8.60
C ASP A 13 1.11 6.35 -7.72
N PHE A 14 0.65 5.16 -7.37
CA PHE A 14 1.44 4.15 -6.68
C PHE A 14 1.55 2.91 -7.56
N LYS A 15 2.79 2.46 -7.77
CA LYS A 15 3.09 1.25 -8.55
C LYS A 15 3.78 0.23 -7.67
N TRP A 16 3.66 -1.03 -8.05
CA TRP A 16 4.53 -2.08 -7.52
C TRP A 16 5.37 -2.69 -8.63
N SER A 17 6.53 -3.19 -8.25
CA SER A 17 7.46 -3.91 -9.11
C SER A 17 7.92 -5.18 -8.41
N ILE A 18 8.32 -6.16 -9.21
CA ILE A 18 9.02 -7.34 -8.70
C ILE A 18 10.50 -6.97 -8.55
N THR A 19 11.04 -7.27 -7.38
CA THR A 19 12.46 -7.14 -7.09
C THR A 19 13.04 -8.56 -7.04
N GLY A 20 13.79 -8.92 -8.07
CA GLY A 20 14.30 -10.27 -8.28
C GLY A 20 14.67 -10.43 -9.75
N GLY A 21 15.78 -11.09 -10.03
CA GLY A 21 16.30 -11.25 -11.39
C GLY A 21 17.19 -12.47 -11.50
N GLU A 22 17.95 -12.57 -12.59
CA GLU A 22 18.84 -13.71 -12.86
C GLU A 22 19.79 -14.07 -11.69
N TRP A 23 20.21 -13.08 -10.91
CA TRP A 23 21.05 -13.31 -9.73
C TRP A 23 20.30 -14.06 -8.61
N SER A 24 19.03 -13.75 -8.37
CA SER A 24 18.18 -14.48 -7.40
C SER A 24 17.77 -15.86 -7.93
N ALA A 25 17.52 -15.97 -9.23
CA ALA A 25 17.23 -17.26 -9.89
C ALA A 25 18.43 -18.23 -9.79
N LYS A 26 19.67 -17.75 -10.01
CA LYS A 26 20.89 -18.56 -9.90
C LYS A 26 21.21 -19.03 -8.48
N LEU A 27 20.90 -18.25 -7.45
CA LEU A 27 21.27 -18.57 -6.06
C LEU A 27 20.16 -19.27 -5.24
N ARG A 28 18.89 -19.03 -5.55
CA ARG A 28 17.75 -19.48 -4.72
C ARG A 28 16.72 -20.34 -5.46
N GLY A 29 16.89 -20.58 -6.76
CA GLY A 29 15.96 -21.41 -7.55
C GLY A 29 14.58 -20.79 -7.77
N SER A 30 14.40 -19.50 -7.47
CA SER A 30 13.17 -18.74 -7.75
C SER A 30 13.54 -17.37 -8.32
N SER A 31 12.83 -16.95 -9.37
CA SER A 31 13.11 -15.70 -10.10
C SER A 31 12.62 -14.43 -9.38
N VAL A 32 11.83 -14.58 -8.32
CA VAL A 32 11.23 -13.49 -7.54
C VAL A 32 11.81 -13.52 -6.13
N ASN A 33 12.39 -12.40 -5.68
CA ASN A 33 12.94 -12.29 -4.31
C ASN A 33 12.00 -11.50 -3.39
N ALA A 34 11.41 -10.41 -3.92
CA ALA A 34 10.50 -9.55 -3.19
C ALA A 34 9.56 -8.80 -4.13
N PHE A 35 8.50 -8.24 -3.57
CA PHE A 35 7.65 -7.25 -4.22
C PHE A 35 7.85 -5.89 -3.57
N GLN A 36 7.94 -4.83 -4.36
CA GLN A 36 8.16 -3.47 -3.88
C GLN A 36 7.13 -2.49 -4.42
N GLY A 37 6.39 -1.85 -3.52
CA GLY A 37 5.53 -0.70 -3.79
C GLY A 37 6.33 0.60 -3.74
N SER A 38 6.01 1.54 -4.62
CA SER A 38 6.65 2.86 -4.69
C SER A 38 5.70 3.93 -5.24
N ALA A 39 5.89 5.17 -4.78
CA ALA A 39 5.32 6.35 -5.43
C ALA A 39 5.85 6.50 -6.86
N ARG A 40 4.99 6.85 -7.81
CA ARG A 40 5.31 6.90 -9.24
C ARG A 40 5.72 8.29 -9.71
N ASN A 41 5.20 9.35 -9.10
CA ASN A 41 5.39 10.73 -9.55
C ASN A 41 5.85 11.67 -8.42
N ALA A 42 6.25 12.88 -8.80
CA ALA A 42 6.75 13.88 -7.86
C ALA A 42 5.68 14.30 -6.84
N GLU A 43 4.42 14.37 -7.25
CA GLU A 43 3.30 14.80 -6.40
C GLU A 43 2.96 13.77 -5.31
N SER A 44 2.84 12.48 -5.66
CA SER A 44 2.67 11.40 -4.67
C SER A 44 3.87 11.29 -3.73
N THR A 45 5.09 11.55 -4.23
CA THR A 45 6.31 11.62 -3.41
C THR A 45 6.29 12.81 -2.45
N GLN A 46 5.79 13.96 -2.90
CA GLN A 46 5.62 15.16 -2.08
C GLN A 46 4.53 14.95 -1.04
N PHE A 47 3.40 14.33 -1.40
CA PHE A 47 2.37 13.89 -0.46
C PHE A 47 2.97 12.99 0.62
N CYS A 48 3.75 11.98 0.24
CA CYS A 48 4.40 11.11 1.21
C CYS A 48 5.32 11.88 2.16
N SER A 49 6.04 12.88 1.66
CA SER A 49 6.95 13.70 2.47
C SER A 49 6.18 14.63 3.42
N ARG A 50 5.14 15.30 2.92
CA ARG A 50 4.30 16.24 3.69
C ARG A 50 3.47 15.53 4.76
N CYS A 51 2.96 14.34 4.43
CA CYS A 51 2.09 13.55 5.30
C CYS A 51 2.81 12.44 6.07
N ARG A 52 4.16 12.43 6.05
CA ARG A 52 5.02 11.41 6.69
C ARG A 52 4.62 9.97 6.35
N MET A 53 4.15 9.74 5.13
CA MET A 53 3.83 8.41 4.64
C MET A 53 5.07 7.72 4.07
N PRO A 54 5.14 6.39 4.14
CA PRO A 54 6.22 5.65 3.48
C PRO A 54 6.17 5.89 1.97
N LYS A 55 7.30 6.27 1.37
CA LYS A 55 7.45 6.43 -0.09
C LYS A 55 7.53 5.11 -0.83
N THR A 56 8.01 4.08 -0.13
CA THR A 56 8.25 2.73 -0.64
C THR A 56 7.91 1.70 0.41
N ALA A 57 7.46 0.52 0.00
CA ALA A 57 7.27 -0.64 0.86
C ALA A 57 7.74 -1.91 0.16
N GLY A 58 8.61 -2.68 0.80
CA GLY A 58 9.11 -3.96 0.29
C GLY A 58 8.56 -5.14 1.10
N PHE A 59 8.30 -6.25 0.42
CA PHE A 59 7.79 -7.50 1.00
C PHE A 59 8.52 -8.70 0.38
N SER A 60 9.28 -9.44 1.20
CA SER A 60 10.07 -10.58 0.73
C SER A 60 9.21 -11.82 0.52
N VAL A 61 9.41 -12.51 -0.61
CA VAL A 61 8.77 -13.80 -0.89
C VAL A 61 9.17 -14.84 0.15
N SER A 62 10.42 -14.82 0.62
CA SER A 62 10.91 -15.77 1.62
C SER A 62 10.18 -15.68 2.96
N LEU A 63 9.55 -14.53 3.26
CA LEU A 63 8.84 -14.29 4.51
C LEU A 63 7.33 -14.45 4.37
N TYR A 64 6.79 -14.18 3.18
CA TYR A 64 5.34 -14.05 2.98
C TYR A 64 4.77 -14.96 1.89
N THR A 65 5.59 -15.78 1.24
CA THR A 65 5.29 -16.49 -0.03
C THR A 65 5.03 -15.53 -1.18
N ASP A 66 4.97 -16.06 -2.42
CA ASP A 66 4.67 -15.26 -3.61
C ASP A 66 3.30 -14.60 -3.50
N SER A 67 2.28 -15.37 -3.10
CA SER A 67 0.91 -14.90 -2.99
C SER A 67 0.76 -13.87 -1.87
N GLY A 68 1.40 -14.07 -0.72
CA GLY A 68 1.30 -13.13 0.40
C GLY A 68 2.09 -11.84 0.17
N ALA A 69 3.29 -11.93 -0.41
CA ALA A 69 4.07 -10.74 -0.77
C ALA A 69 3.34 -9.90 -1.83
N TYR A 70 2.69 -10.55 -2.80
CA TYR A 70 1.80 -9.88 -3.76
C TYR A 70 0.60 -9.22 -3.06
N CYS A 71 -0.12 -9.93 -2.19
CA CYS A 71 -1.28 -9.38 -1.48
C CYS A 71 -0.90 -8.15 -0.63
N LEU A 72 0.24 -8.21 0.06
CA LEU A 72 0.76 -7.11 0.87
C LEU A 72 1.14 -5.89 0.03
N VAL A 73 1.89 -6.07 -1.06
CA VAL A 73 2.30 -4.93 -1.91
C VAL A 73 1.09 -4.29 -2.58
N TYR A 74 0.14 -5.11 -2.99
CA TYR A 74 -1.07 -4.66 -3.65
C TYR A 74 -1.96 -3.87 -2.69
N ALA A 75 -2.19 -4.39 -1.48
CA ALA A 75 -2.94 -3.69 -0.44
C ALA A 75 -2.29 -2.36 -0.05
N TRP A 76 -0.96 -2.33 0.04
CA TRP A 76 -0.22 -1.10 0.28
C TRP A 76 -0.44 -0.07 -0.83
N CYS A 77 -0.29 -0.44 -2.10
CA CYS A 77 -0.53 0.47 -3.22
C CYS A 77 -1.98 0.97 -3.24
N HIS A 78 -2.94 0.08 -2.99
CA HIS A 78 -4.36 0.40 -2.95
C HIS A 78 -4.69 1.42 -1.83
N LYS A 79 -4.17 1.18 -0.62
CA LYS A 79 -4.35 2.10 0.52
C LYS A 79 -3.70 3.46 0.26
N MET A 80 -2.49 3.47 -0.28
CA MET A 80 -1.75 4.70 -0.57
C MET A 80 -2.46 5.54 -1.65
N GLN A 81 -2.99 4.89 -2.70
CA GLN A 81 -3.79 5.58 -3.71
C GLN A 81 -5.04 6.21 -3.10
N PHE A 82 -5.79 5.45 -2.29
CA PHE A 82 -7.00 5.97 -1.63
C PHE A 82 -6.70 7.22 -0.78
N LEU A 83 -5.63 7.16 0.03
CA LEU A 83 -5.23 8.28 0.88
C LEU A 83 -4.78 9.49 0.06
N TYR A 84 -4.07 9.26 -1.03
CA TYR A 84 -3.62 10.32 -1.92
C TYR A 84 -4.76 10.96 -2.70
N ASP A 85 -5.71 10.18 -3.22
CA ASP A 85 -6.90 10.70 -3.89
C ASP A 85 -7.71 11.60 -2.96
N ASN A 86 -7.89 11.16 -1.71
CA ASN A 86 -8.58 11.93 -0.69
C ASN A 86 -7.82 13.23 -0.35
N TYR A 87 -6.48 13.16 -0.25
CA TYR A 87 -5.64 14.35 -0.09
C TYR A 87 -5.78 15.34 -1.25
N CYS A 88 -5.80 14.86 -2.49
CA CYS A 88 -5.97 15.71 -3.67
C CYS A 88 -7.37 16.36 -3.73
N GLN A 89 -8.41 15.67 -3.23
CA GLN A 89 -9.79 16.17 -3.21
C GLN A 89 -10.05 17.18 -2.09
N HIS A 90 -9.46 16.99 -0.91
CA HIS A 90 -9.84 17.73 0.30
C HIS A 90 -8.70 18.53 0.95
N GLY A 91 -7.43 18.29 0.61
CA GLY A 91 -6.28 19.01 1.16
C GLY A 91 -5.92 18.62 2.60
N PHE A 92 -5.42 19.59 3.37
CA PHE A 92 -4.97 19.45 4.77
C PHE A 92 -5.53 20.62 5.61
N PRO A 93 -5.94 20.47 6.89
CA PRO A 93 -5.70 19.33 7.79
C PRO A 93 -6.72 18.19 7.84
N ALA A 94 -6.10 17.02 7.96
CA ALA A 94 -6.53 15.66 8.25
C ALA A 94 -7.64 15.37 9.27
N ALA A 95 -8.40 16.34 9.78
CA ALA A 95 -9.51 16.02 10.70
C ALA A 95 -10.49 15.00 10.08
N ASP A 96 -10.56 14.98 8.75
CA ASP A 96 -11.39 14.07 7.96
C ASP A 96 -10.70 12.80 7.46
N PHE A 97 -9.41 12.53 7.71
CA PHE A 97 -8.84 11.26 7.22
C PHE A 97 -9.40 10.05 7.97
N GLU A 98 -9.74 10.18 9.26
CA GLU A 98 -10.44 9.10 9.98
C GLU A 98 -11.85 8.89 9.39
N THR A 99 -12.56 9.97 9.04
CA THR A 99 -13.84 9.90 8.32
C THR A 99 -13.68 9.28 6.93
N ALA A 100 -12.65 9.66 6.19
CA ALA A 100 -12.35 9.12 4.86
C ALA A 100 -11.99 7.63 4.96
N LEU A 101 -11.23 7.22 5.97
CA LEU A 101 -10.89 5.82 6.22
C LEU A 101 -12.12 4.94 6.41
N ALA A 102 -13.25 5.48 6.89
CA ALA A 102 -14.51 4.74 6.96
C ALA A 102 -15.05 4.34 5.58
N GLY A 103 -14.72 5.10 4.53
CA GLY A 103 -15.05 4.77 3.14
C GLY A 103 -14.02 3.87 2.45
N TYR A 104 -12.92 3.51 3.13
CA TYR A 104 -11.91 2.63 2.54
C TYR A 104 -12.40 1.18 2.51
N ILE A 105 -12.52 0.62 1.31
CA ILE A 105 -12.82 -0.80 1.11
C ILE A 105 -11.49 -1.54 0.92
N GLU A 106 -11.21 -2.47 1.83
CA GLU A 106 -10.04 -3.33 1.73
C GLU A 106 -10.20 -4.33 0.56
N PRO A 107 -9.16 -4.57 -0.26
CA PRO A 107 -9.27 -5.55 -1.34
C PRO A 107 -9.50 -6.98 -0.82
N ALA A 108 -10.49 -7.67 -1.38
CA ALA A 108 -10.91 -9.00 -0.93
C ALA A 108 -9.75 -10.02 -0.88
N ASN A 109 -8.90 -10.03 -1.91
CA ASN A 109 -7.73 -10.92 -1.95
C ASN A 109 -6.77 -10.70 -0.77
N PHE A 110 -6.61 -9.45 -0.31
CA PHE A 110 -5.80 -9.15 0.87
C PHE A 110 -6.53 -9.54 2.15
N THR A 111 -7.83 -9.25 2.26
CA THR A 111 -8.63 -9.62 3.43
C THR A 111 -8.68 -11.14 3.64
N ASP A 112 -8.89 -11.91 2.57
CA ASP A 112 -8.98 -13.36 2.63
C ASP A 112 -7.62 -13.98 2.99
N TRP A 113 -6.54 -13.58 2.30
CA TRP A 113 -5.19 -14.02 2.66
C TRP A 113 -4.82 -13.64 4.10
N ALA A 114 -5.19 -12.44 4.54
CA ALA A 114 -4.91 -11.98 5.90
C ALA A 114 -5.63 -12.80 6.99
N ARG A 115 -6.70 -13.54 6.70
CA ARG A 115 -7.31 -14.45 7.70
C ARG A 115 -6.45 -15.67 7.98
N GLU A 116 -5.74 -16.14 6.96
CA GLU A 116 -4.92 -17.36 7.00
C GLU A 116 -3.44 -17.06 7.24
N ALA A 117 -3.06 -15.79 7.22
CA ALA A 117 -1.68 -15.35 7.37
C ALA A 117 -1.10 -15.70 8.75
N SER A 118 0.18 -16.11 8.75
CA SER A 118 0.94 -16.41 9.98
C SER A 118 1.00 -15.21 10.93
N PHE A 119 1.25 -15.46 12.22
CA PHE A 119 1.37 -14.39 13.23
C PHE A 119 2.40 -13.31 12.85
N ALA A 120 3.53 -13.72 12.27
CA ALA A 120 4.55 -12.78 11.77
C ALA A 120 4.01 -11.91 10.63
N ALA A 121 3.19 -12.47 9.73
CA ALA A 121 2.54 -11.74 8.65
C ALA A 121 1.40 -10.83 9.15
N GLN A 122 0.68 -11.22 10.20
CA GLN A 122 -0.38 -10.40 10.84
C GLN A 122 0.14 -9.05 11.34
N THR A 123 1.37 -9.00 11.83
CA THR A 123 2.01 -7.73 12.21
C THR A 123 2.08 -6.77 11.02
N ARG A 124 2.42 -7.29 9.83
CA ARG A 124 2.54 -6.47 8.62
C ARG A 124 1.18 -6.08 8.05
N VAL A 125 0.19 -6.98 8.15
CA VAL A 125 -1.22 -6.68 7.83
C VAL A 125 -1.70 -5.50 8.67
N SER A 126 -1.49 -5.56 9.99
CA SER A 126 -1.89 -4.50 10.92
C SER A 126 -1.22 -3.17 10.58
N GLN A 127 0.07 -3.19 10.23
CA GLN A 127 0.79 -1.98 9.81
C GLN A 127 0.17 -1.33 8.57
N ILE A 128 -0.22 -2.12 7.56
CA ILE A 128 -0.88 -1.59 6.35
C ILE A 128 -2.26 -1.02 6.70
N ARG A 129 -3.04 -1.72 7.52
CA ARG A 129 -4.38 -1.25 7.95
C ARG A 129 -4.32 0.05 8.74
N LEU A 130 -3.29 0.22 9.57
CA LEU A 130 -3.04 1.40 10.39
C LEU A 130 -2.32 2.54 9.65
N LEU A 131 -2.02 2.38 8.36
CA LEU A 131 -1.44 3.47 7.56
C LEU A 131 -2.39 4.65 7.53
N ARG A 132 -1.88 5.79 7.99
CA ARG A 132 -2.61 7.06 8.05
C ARG A 132 -1.66 8.22 7.88
N PRO A 133 -2.05 9.24 7.09
CA PRO A 133 -1.27 10.46 6.92
C PRO A 133 -1.18 11.19 8.25
N LYS A 134 0.01 11.71 8.56
CA LYS A 134 0.25 12.54 9.74
C LYS A 134 0.74 13.91 9.28
N PRO A 135 0.19 15.02 9.80
CA PRO A 135 0.75 16.33 9.53
C PRO A 135 2.24 16.34 9.85
N ALA A 136 3.05 16.96 9.00
CA ALA A 136 4.29 17.51 9.51
C ALA A 136 3.93 18.60 10.53
N LEU A 137 4.18 18.33 11.82
CA LEU A 137 4.14 19.38 12.85
C LEU A 137 5.21 20.42 12.48
N GLY A 138 4.77 21.62 12.10
CA GLY A 138 5.63 22.74 11.72
C GLY A 138 5.60 23.07 10.23
N ALA A 139 4.60 23.84 9.82
CA ALA A 139 4.65 24.79 8.72
C ALA A 139 3.84 26.02 9.13
#